data_AF-A0A5B6YX03-F1
#
_entry.id   AF-A0A5B6YX03-F1
#
_cell.length_a   1.000
_cell.length_b   1.000
_cell.length_c   1.000
_cell.angle_alpha   90.00
_cell.angle_beta   90.00
_cell.angle_gamma   90.00
#
_symmetry.space_group_name_H-M   'P 1'
#
loop_
_entity.id
_entity.type
_entity.pdbx_description
1 polymer ?
#
loop_
_entity_poly.entity_id
_entity_poly.type
_entity_poly.pdbx_seq_one_letter_code
_entity_poly.pdbx_strand_id
1 'polypeptide(L)'
;NTFTFSLSLSHTHTHLYLSKFLRMNPQKLCLIPSISILIAILNCIMSSVVGAKVSYDDDFSYFEDTCFSKAAIEIETQKNQSSSRRRSPLAPPPSLDCTIWTKACSEEVLKLAKRPENIEWLKGLRRRIHENPELAFQEFETSRLIRDELDKMELSYRFPMATTGIRAVIGTGGPPFVAVRADMDALPIQEAVEWEHKSKVPGKMHACGHDAHVTMLIGAAKILKSREHHLKGTVVLLFQPAEEAGNGAKRMIADGALENVEAIFAVHVSHEHPTAIIGSRPGPLLAGCGFFRAVISGKEGRAGNPHRSVDPVLAASAAVISLQGIVSREANPLDSQVVSVTSFNGGDNLDMIPDTVILGGTFRAFSNTSFHQLLRRIKEVIVEQASVFKCSATVDFFEKEY
;
A
#
# COMPACT_ATOMS: atom_id res chain seq x y z
N ASN A 1 -0.12 -0.51 -24.95
CA ASN A 1 0.28 0.01 -23.63
C ASN A 1 -0.87 -0.14 -22.66
N THR A 2 -0.94 -1.30 -22.00
CA THR A 2 -1.96 -1.67 -21.02
C THR A 2 -1.57 -1.02 -19.69
N PHE A 3 -2.31 0.00 -19.25
CA PHE A 3 -2.10 0.62 -17.95
C PHE A 3 -2.69 -0.30 -16.88
N THR A 4 -1.83 -0.91 -16.07
CA THR A 4 -2.21 -1.72 -14.91
C THR A 4 -1.72 -0.98 -13.67
N PHE A 5 -2.63 -0.48 -12.84
CA PHE A 5 -2.31 0.03 -11.50
C PHE A 5 -2.22 -1.17 -10.55
N SER A 6 -1.09 -1.32 -9.85
CA SER A 6 -0.85 -2.44 -8.92
C SER A 6 -1.50 -2.13 -7.57
N LEU A 7 -2.31 -3.07 -7.06
CA LEU A 7 -2.75 -3.04 -5.67
C LEU A 7 -1.57 -3.25 -4.72
N SER A 8 -1.57 -2.54 -3.60
CA SER A 8 -0.96 -3.03 -2.37
C SER A 8 -1.91 -4.05 -1.76
N LEU A 9 -1.54 -5.33 -1.81
CA LEU A 9 -2.08 -6.35 -0.91
C LEU A 9 -0.88 -6.79 -0.07
N SER A 10 -1.05 -7.14 1.19
CA SER A 10 -0.02 -7.95 1.88
C SER A 10 -0.10 -9.35 1.25
N HIS A 11 0.96 -9.74 0.55
CA HIS A 11 0.94 -10.88 -0.38
C HIS A 11 1.52 -12.14 0.26
N THR A 12 0.65 -12.96 0.85
CA THR A 12 0.83 -14.42 0.86
C THR A 12 -0.18 -15.06 -0.10
N HIS A 13 0.32 -15.59 -1.23
CA HIS A 13 -0.37 -16.47 -2.20
C HIS A 13 -1.84 -16.13 -2.59
N THR A 14 -2.03 -15.14 -3.48
CA THR A 14 -3.34 -14.89 -4.14
C THR A 14 -3.28 -14.99 -5.68
N HIS A 15 -2.15 -15.43 -6.27
CA HIS A 15 -1.95 -15.32 -7.72
C HIS A 15 -2.29 -16.56 -8.57
N LEU A 16 -2.73 -17.67 -7.97
CA LEU A 16 -3.17 -18.83 -8.77
C LEU A 16 -4.47 -18.58 -9.56
N TYR A 17 -5.24 -17.55 -9.21
CA TYR A 17 -6.53 -17.25 -9.86
C TYR A 17 -6.44 -16.15 -10.94
N LEU A 18 -5.46 -15.23 -10.89
CA LEU A 18 -5.39 -14.12 -11.85
C LEU A 18 -4.69 -14.45 -13.18
N SER A 19 -3.86 -15.50 -13.24
CA SER A 19 -3.13 -15.83 -14.48
C SER A 19 -4.02 -16.34 -15.62
N LYS A 20 -5.25 -16.74 -15.32
CA LYS A 20 -6.25 -17.14 -16.34
C LYS A 20 -7.06 -15.98 -16.91
N PHE A 21 -6.98 -14.78 -16.32
CA PHE A 21 -7.83 -13.64 -16.69
C PHE A 21 -7.20 -12.70 -17.73
N LEU A 22 -5.89 -12.77 -17.95
CA LEU A 22 -5.14 -11.87 -18.84
C LEU A 22 -4.85 -12.50 -20.22
N ARG A 23 -5.89 -12.89 -20.94
CA ARG A 23 -5.83 -13.07 -22.41
C ARG A 23 -7.06 -12.46 -23.07
N MET A 24 -7.06 -11.15 -23.29
CA MET A 24 -7.98 -10.53 -24.26
C MET A 24 -7.35 -9.40 -25.08
N ASN A 25 -7.20 -9.73 -26.37
CA ASN A 25 -7.46 -9.01 -27.61
C ASN A 25 -6.97 -7.54 -27.81
N PRO A 26 -5.94 -7.31 -28.67
CA PRO A 26 -5.30 -6.00 -28.88
C PRO A 26 -6.06 -4.98 -29.77
N GLN A 27 -7.32 -5.21 -30.15
CA GLN A 27 -8.03 -4.35 -31.12
C GLN A 27 -8.85 -3.17 -30.54
N LYS A 28 -8.70 -2.81 -29.25
CA LYS A 28 -9.45 -1.69 -28.63
C LYS A 28 -8.58 -0.51 -28.12
N LEU A 29 -7.32 -0.39 -28.55
CA LEU A 29 -6.49 0.79 -28.25
C LEU A 29 -6.47 1.76 -29.43
N CYS A 30 -7.48 2.64 -29.51
CA CYS A 30 -7.36 3.87 -30.28
C CYS A 30 -8.18 4.95 -29.56
N LEU A 31 -7.49 5.74 -28.72
CA LEU A 31 -7.86 7.07 -28.19
C LEU A 31 -6.84 7.44 -27.10
N ILE A 32 -5.68 7.98 -27.50
CA ILE A 32 -4.70 8.57 -26.57
C ILE A 32 -4.33 9.95 -27.12
N PRO A 33 -4.92 11.01 -26.53
CA PRO A 33 -4.11 12.13 -26.07
C PRO A 33 -4.68 12.65 -24.74
N SER A 34 -4.38 11.98 -23.62
CA SER A 34 -4.84 12.46 -22.29
C SER A 34 -3.85 12.22 -21.16
N ILE A 35 -2.69 11.63 -21.43
CA ILE A 35 -1.72 11.28 -20.39
C ILE A 35 -0.64 12.36 -20.23
N SER A 36 -0.31 13.12 -21.27
CA SER A 36 0.64 14.24 -21.20
C SER A 36 0.09 15.48 -20.47
N ILE A 37 -1.23 15.59 -20.33
CA ILE A 37 -1.89 16.74 -19.70
C ILE A 37 -1.99 16.55 -18.17
N LEU A 38 -2.03 15.32 -17.67
CA LEU A 38 -2.10 15.04 -16.23
C LEU A 38 -0.78 15.38 -15.49
N ILE A 39 0.36 15.21 -16.18
CA ILE A 39 1.70 15.49 -15.62
C ILE A 39 1.99 16.99 -15.59
N ALA A 40 1.48 17.76 -16.57
CA ALA A 40 1.64 19.22 -16.61
C ALA A 40 0.77 19.95 -15.56
N ILE A 41 -0.37 19.39 -15.18
CA ILE A 41 -1.31 20.01 -14.22
C ILE A 41 -0.81 19.97 -12.77
N LEU A 42 0.01 18.98 -12.39
CA LEU A 42 0.57 18.91 -11.03
C LEU A 42 1.78 19.83 -10.81
N ASN A 43 2.60 20.07 -11.83
CA ASN A 43 3.80 20.93 -11.71
C ASN A 43 3.47 22.41 -11.49
N CYS A 44 2.29 22.88 -11.88
CA CYS A 44 1.92 24.29 -11.78
C CYS A 44 1.43 24.71 -10.37
N ILE A 45 1.24 23.76 -9.44
CA ILE A 45 0.73 24.03 -8.09
C ILE A 45 1.85 24.50 -7.13
N MET A 46 3.13 24.35 -7.48
CA MET A 46 4.25 24.65 -6.56
C MET A 46 4.81 26.09 -6.63
N SER A 47 4.50 26.88 -7.66
CA SER A 47 5.13 28.22 -7.81
C SER A 47 4.44 29.38 -7.09
N SER A 48 3.40 29.14 -6.27
CA SER A 48 2.63 30.24 -5.65
C SER A 48 2.73 30.34 -4.13
N VAL A 49 3.55 29.52 -3.45
CA VAL A 49 3.68 29.57 -1.98
C VAL A 49 5.11 29.31 -1.50
N VAL A 50 6.14 29.99 -2.03
CA VAL A 50 7.40 30.21 -1.30
C VAL A 50 8.03 31.53 -1.74
N GLY A 51 7.94 32.55 -0.89
CA GLY A 51 8.84 33.69 -0.92
C GLY A 51 10.07 33.35 -0.07
N ALA A 52 11.13 32.85 -0.70
CA ALA A 52 12.43 32.71 -0.06
C ALA A 52 13.52 32.84 -1.12
N LYS A 53 14.40 33.82 -0.95
CA LYS A 53 15.66 33.94 -1.68
C LYS A 53 16.56 32.79 -1.26
N VAL A 54 16.99 31.97 -2.21
CA VAL A 54 18.08 31.01 -2.01
C VAL A 54 19.16 31.30 -3.04
N SER A 55 20.35 31.55 -2.51
CA SER A 55 21.63 31.72 -3.22
C SER A 55 21.98 30.42 -3.92
N TYR A 56 22.26 30.48 -5.22
CA TYR A 56 22.87 29.37 -5.97
C TYR A 56 24.38 29.58 -5.99
N ASP A 57 25.13 28.63 -5.42
CA ASP A 57 26.53 28.42 -5.78
C ASP A 57 26.58 27.47 -6.98
N ASP A 58 27.36 27.89 -7.97
CA ASP A 58 27.73 27.19 -9.19
C ASP A 58 28.41 25.85 -8.89
N ASP A 59 28.08 24.81 -9.65
CA ASP A 59 29.11 24.06 -10.40
C ASP A 59 28.48 22.98 -11.31
N PHE A 60 29.18 22.73 -12.42
CA PHE A 60 28.91 21.76 -13.51
C PHE A 60 28.13 22.28 -14.72
N SER A 61 28.85 23.11 -15.48
CA SER A 61 28.78 23.20 -16.93
C SER A 61 29.15 21.85 -17.59
N TYR A 62 28.34 21.38 -18.53
CA TYR A 62 28.78 20.71 -19.77
C TYR A 62 27.56 20.48 -20.67
N PHE A 63 27.44 21.35 -21.68
CA PHE A 63 26.87 21.17 -23.03
C PHE A 63 26.36 22.54 -23.51
N GLU A 64 27.21 23.24 -24.26
CA GLU A 64 26.77 24.28 -25.19
C GLU A 64 26.07 23.61 -26.37
N ASP A 65 24.94 24.18 -26.80
CA ASP A 65 24.74 24.45 -28.22
C ASP A 65 23.83 25.67 -28.40
N THR A 66 24.34 26.59 -29.20
CA THR A 66 23.80 27.87 -29.67
C THR A 66 22.40 27.78 -30.30
N CYS A 67 21.55 28.82 -30.14
CA CYS A 67 21.23 29.81 -31.20
C CYS A 67 19.98 30.68 -30.90
N PHE A 68 20.05 31.94 -31.38
CA PHE A 68 18.99 32.93 -31.63
C PHE A 68 18.48 33.87 -30.52
N SER A 69 19.24 34.96 -30.38
CA SER A 69 18.85 36.37 -30.41
C SER A 69 17.42 36.74 -30.89
N LYS A 70 16.70 37.56 -30.11
CA LYS A 70 16.55 39.03 -30.31
C LYS A 70 15.51 39.64 -29.35
N ALA A 71 15.84 40.84 -28.91
CA ALA A 71 15.07 41.74 -28.08
C ALA A 71 13.77 42.24 -28.74
N ALA A 72 12.79 42.59 -27.90
CA ALA A 72 12.02 43.83 -28.07
C ALA A 72 11.52 44.33 -26.70
N ILE A 73 12.06 45.48 -26.33
CA ILE A 73 11.62 46.40 -25.28
C ILE A 73 10.32 47.08 -25.80
N GLU A 74 9.39 47.45 -24.91
CA GLU A 74 9.03 48.86 -24.62
C GLU A 74 7.56 49.09 -24.15
N ILE A 75 7.47 49.56 -22.90
CA ILE A 75 6.68 50.68 -22.35
C ILE A 75 5.14 50.61 -22.14
N GLU A 76 4.84 50.79 -20.85
CA GLU A 76 3.63 51.26 -20.17
C GLU A 76 2.78 52.33 -20.87
N THR A 77 1.47 52.28 -20.63
CA THR A 77 0.67 53.50 -20.42
C THR A 77 -0.53 53.21 -19.54
N GLN A 78 -0.52 53.75 -18.32
CA GLN A 78 -1.70 53.92 -17.47
C GLN A 78 -2.30 55.31 -17.70
N LYS A 79 -3.64 55.40 -17.83
CA LYS A 79 -4.46 56.52 -17.32
C LYS A 79 -5.98 56.22 -17.35
N ASN A 80 -6.52 56.06 -16.15
CA ASN A 80 -7.75 56.61 -15.55
C ASN A 80 -9.15 56.58 -16.20
N GLN A 81 -10.07 56.04 -15.39
CA GLN A 81 -11.42 56.51 -14.97
C GLN A 81 -12.62 56.45 -15.94
N SER A 82 -13.66 55.71 -15.55
CA SER A 82 -14.96 56.27 -15.09
C SER A 82 -15.98 55.17 -14.75
N SER A 83 -16.98 55.56 -13.96
CA SER A 83 -18.00 54.74 -13.29
C SER A 83 -19.18 54.35 -14.19
N SER A 84 -19.80 53.18 -13.96
CA SER A 84 -21.28 53.07 -13.94
C SER A 84 -21.83 51.72 -13.42
N ARG A 85 -22.91 51.87 -12.65
CA ARG A 85 -24.07 50.98 -12.44
C ARG A 85 -23.92 49.62 -11.74
N ARG A 86 -24.54 49.57 -10.56
CA ARG A 86 -25.06 48.39 -9.84
C ARG A 86 -25.83 47.47 -10.79
N ARG A 87 -25.39 46.20 -10.90
CA ARG A 87 -26.20 45.08 -11.38
C ARG A 87 -26.79 44.34 -10.17
N SER A 88 -28.07 44.01 -10.27
CA SER A 88 -28.78 43.08 -9.39
C SER A 88 -28.07 41.72 -9.31
N PRO A 89 -28.25 40.95 -8.21
CA PRO A 89 -27.64 39.64 -8.10
C PRO A 89 -28.30 38.69 -9.10
N LEU A 90 -27.49 38.24 -10.06
CA LEU A 90 -27.78 37.13 -10.97
C LEU A 90 -28.03 35.86 -10.15
N ALA A 91 -28.99 35.06 -10.62
CA ALA A 91 -29.27 33.71 -10.16
C ALA A 91 -27.98 32.88 -10.00
N PRO A 92 -27.95 31.89 -9.09
CA PRO A 92 -26.78 31.03 -8.92
C PRO A 92 -26.38 30.40 -10.26
N PRO A 93 -25.07 30.29 -10.56
CA PRO A 93 -24.63 29.74 -11.82
C PRO A 93 -25.17 28.31 -11.97
N PRO A 94 -25.56 27.91 -13.19
CA PRO A 94 -26.04 26.56 -13.45
C PRO A 94 -24.96 25.58 -12.99
N SER A 95 -25.38 24.56 -12.23
CA SER A 95 -24.53 23.44 -11.85
C SER A 95 -23.79 22.94 -13.10
N LEU A 96 -22.47 23.09 -13.13
CA LEU A 96 -21.64 22.62 -14.23
C LEU A 96 -21.87 21.13 -14.40
N ASP A 97 -22.52 20.76 -15.50
CA ASP A 97 -22.76 19.39 -15.88
C ASP A 97 -21.41 18.73 -16.21
N CYS A 98 -20.82 18.02 -15.24
CA CYS A 98 -19.51 17.35 -15.35
C CYS A 98 -19.58 16.08 -16.22
N THR A 99 -20.21 16.15 -17.39
CA THR A 99 -20.25 15.02 -18.35
C THR A 99 -18.87 14.67 -18.91
N ILE A 100 -17.94 15.63 -18.93
CA ILE A 100 -16.50 15.44 -19.19
C ILE A 100 -15.75 15.96 -17.97
N TRP A 101 -14.79 15.19 -17.45
CA TRP A 101 -14.01 15.61 -16.28
C TRP A 101 -13.09 16.78 -16.67
N THR A 102 -13.34 17.95 -16.08
CA THR A 102 -12.57 19.18 -16.35
C THR A 102 -11.82 19.65 -15.11
N LYS A 103 -10.90 20.61 -15.28
CA LYS A 103 -10.25 21.31 -14.18
C LYS A 103 -11.27 21.91 -13.19
N ALA A 104 -12.39 22.44 -13.69
CA ALA A 104 -13.47 22.97 -12.86
C ALA A 104 -14.11 21.88 -11.98
N CYS A 105 -14.31 20.66 -12.50
CA CYS A 105 -14.81 19.53 -11.70
C CYS A 105 -13.83 19.19 -10.56
N SER A 106 -12.52 19.19 -10.84
CA SER A 106 -11.49 19.00 -9.80
C SER A 106 -11.52 20.11 -8.75
N GLU A 107 -11.64 21.37 -9.15
CA GLU A 107 -11.72 22.52 -8.23
C GLU A 107 -12.97 22.43 -7.34
N GLU A 108 -14.12 22.02 -7.87
CA GLU A 108 -15.34 21.83 -7.07
C GLU A 108 -15.20 20.70 -6.05
N VAL A 109 -14.61 19.56 -6.43
CA VAL A 109 -14.30 18.46 -5.50
C VAL A 109 -13.36 18.94 -4.39
N LEU A 110 -12.32 19.71 -4.74
CA LEU A 110 -11.40 20.28 -3.76
C LEU A 110 -12.08 21.29 -2.83
N LYS A 111 -12.99 22.12 -3.34
CA LYS A 111 -13.80 23.03 -2.52
C LYS A 111 -14.67 22.26 -1.53
N LEU A 112 -15.33 21.18 -1.96
CA LEU A 112 -16.11 20.31 -1.09
C LEU A 112 -15.24 19.65 -0.01
N ALA A 113 -14.09 19.11 -0.39
CA ALA A 113 -13.16 18.49 0.54
C ALA A 113 -12.62 19.48 1.59
N LYS A 114 -12.37 20.73 1.19
CA LYS A 114 -11.79 21.78 2.04
C LYS A 114 -12.80 22.55 2.89
N ARG A 115 -14.09 22.20 2.86
CA ARG A 115 -15.08 22.87 3.72
C ARG A 115 -14.71 22.67 5.20
N PRO A 116 -14.72 23.72 6.04
CA PRO A 116 -14.30 23.62 7.44
C PRO A 116 -15.03 22.52 8.22
N GLU A 117 -16.33 22.36 7.99
CA GLU A 117 -17.14 21.33 8.63
C GLU A 117 -16.71 19.90 8.24
N ASN A 118 -16.24 19.70 6.99
CA ASN A 118 -15.73 18.41 6.55
C ASN A 118 -14.35 18.14 7.14
N ILE A 119 -13.48 19.15 7.21
CA ILE A 119 -12.15 19.03 7.82
C ILE A 119 -12.27 18.66 9.30
N GLU A 120 -13.11 19.36 10.06
CA GLU A 120 -13.27 19.07 11.49
C GLU A 120 -13.92 17.70 11.74
N TRP A 121 -14.92 17.32 10.92
CA TRP A 121 -15.50 15.98 10.99
C TRP A 121 -14.47 14.89 10.69
N LEU A 122 -13.66 15.01 9.63
CA LEU A 122 -12.63 14.04 9.28
C LEU A 122 -11.54 13.95 10.36
N LYS A 123 -11.11 15.10 10.93
CA LYS A 123 -10.17 15.11 12.05
C LYS A 123 -10.74 14.36 13.25
N GLY A 124 -11.99 14.64 13.61
CA GLY A 124 -12.69 13.96 14.71
C GLY A 124 -12.80 12.45 14.48
N LEU A 125 -13.13 12.05 13.25
CA LEU A 125 -13.23 10.64 12.85
C LEU A 125 -11.89 9.92 12.99
N ARG A 126 -10.82 10.48 12.41
CA ARG A 126 -9.47 9.93 12.50
C ARG A 126 -9.02 9.79 13.95
N ARG A 127 -9.25 10.82 14.77
CA ARG A 127 -8.91 10.81 16.20
C ARG A 127 -9.67 9.74 16.96
N ARG A 128 -10.97 9.56 16.69
CA ARG A 128 -11.78 8.50 17.32
C ARG A 128 -11.26 7.11 17.00
N ILE A 129 -10.86 6.86 15.75
CA ILE A 129 -10.25 5.59 15.34
C ILE A 129 -8.86 5.45 16.01
N HIS A 130 -8.03 6.48 15.98
CA HIS A 130 -6.70 6.48 16.58
C HIS A 130 -6.70 6.17 18.08
N GLU A 131 -7.64 6.74 18.82
CA GLU A 131 -7.78 6.54 20.27
C GLU A 131 -8.22 5.11 20.64
N ASN A 132 -8.82 4.35 19.70
CA ASN A 132 -9.39 3.03 19.94
C ASN A 132 -8.85 1.98 18.95
N PRO A 133 -7.53 1.74 18.90
CA PRO A 133 -6.94 0.84 17.93
C PRO A 133 -7.31 -0.63 18.20
N GLU A 134 -7.65 -1.34 17.13
CA GLU A 134 -8.02 -2.75 17.16
C GLU A 134 -7.08 -3.57 16.26
N LEU A 135 -6.75 -4.80 16.68
CA LEU A 135 -5.82 -5.65 15.94
C LEU A 135 -6.52 -6.37 14.78
N ALA A 136 -5.72 -6.99 13.93
CA ALA A 136 -6.17 -7.84 12.83
C ALA A 136 -7.35 -8.76 13.22
N PHE A 137 -8.44 -8.68 12.46
CA PHE A 137 -9.72 -9.40 12.64
C PHE A 137 -10.49 -9.08 13.93
N GLN A 138 -10.06 -8.09 14.70
CA GLN A 138 -10.72 -7.63 15.93
C GLN A 138 -11.27 -6.20 15.79
N GLU A 139 -11.28 -5.64 14.58
CA GLU A 139 -11.65 -4.26 14.25
C GLU A 139 -13.16 -4.01 14.31
N PHE A 140 -13.83 -4.50 15.36
CA PHE A 140 -15.29 -4.50 15.47
C PHE A 140 -15.87 -3.09 15.68
N GLU A 141 -15.24 -2.27 16.52
CA GLU A 141 -15.68 -0.91 16.79
C GLU A 141 -15.34 0.02 15.62
N THR A 142 -14.18 -0.17 14.98
CA THR A 142 -13.78 0.54 13.76
C THR A 142 -14.76 0.20 12.61
N SER A 143 -15.07 -1.09 12.43
CA SER A 143 -16.04 -1.56 11.45
C SER A 143 -17.46 -1.05 11.74
N ARG A 144 -17.90 -1.03 13.02
CA ARG A 144 -19.17 -0.42 13.42
C ARG A 144 -19.22 1.06 13.06
N LEU A 145 -18.18 1.82 13.39
CA LEU A 145 -18.09 3.24 13.09
C LEU A 145 -18.15 3.51 11.58
N ILE A 146 -17.48 2.69 10.76
CA ILE A 146 -17.58 2.80 9.29
C ILE A 146 -19.02 2.56 8.83
N ARG A 147 -19.68 1.52 9.33
CA ARG A 147 -21.09 1.22 8.99
C ARG A 147 -22.03 2.34 9.40
N ASP A 148 -21.86 2.91 10.59
CA ASP A 148 -22.65 4.06 11.05
C ASP A 148 -22.50 5.27 10.10
N GLU A 149 -21.29 5.54 9.59
CA GLU A 149 -21.06 6.61 8.61
C GLU A 149 -21.65 6.28 7.23
N LEU A 150 -21.58 5.02 6.79
CA LEU A 150 -22.22 4.58 5.54
C LEU A 150 -23.74 4.63 5.61
N ASP A 151 -24.33 4.25 6.74
CA ASP A 151 -25.78 4.31 7.00
C ASP A 151 -26.27 5.77 6.97
N LYS A 152 -25.54 6.71 7.59
CA LYS A 152 -25.84 8.15 7.52
C LYS A 152 -25.78 8.71 6.09
N MET A 153 -25.00 8.09 5.21
CA MET A 153 -24.90 8.44 3.80
C MET A 153 -25.90 7.68 2.92
N GLU A 154 -26.72 6.80 3.51
CA GLU A 154 -27.67 5.94 2.82
C GLU A 154 -26.98 5.08 1.74
N LEU A 155 -25.80 4.55 2.07
CA LEU A 155 -25.02 3.68 1.19
C LEU A 155 -25.28 2.22 1.49
N SER A 156 -25.55 1.43 0.46
CA SER A 156 -25.65 -0.03 0.58
C SER A 156 -24.26 -0.65 0.71
N TYR A 157 -24.11 -1.60 1.64
CA TYR A 157 -22.87 -2.34 1.86
C TYR A 157 -23.10 -3.81 2.22
N ARG A 158 -22.06 -4.62 2.01
CA ARG A 158 -21.96 -6.01 2.48
C ARG A 158 -21.05 -6.05 3.71
N PHE A 159 -21.55 -6.70 4.76
CA PHE A 159 -20.85 -7.01 6.00
C PHE A 159 -21.46 -8.30 6.59
N PRO A 160 -20.69 -9.18 7.25
CA PRO A 160 -19.23 -9.12 7.38
C PRO A 160 -18.51 -9.62 6.12
N MET A 161 -17.31 -9.10 5.87
CA MET A 161 -16.34 -9.67 4.92
C MET A 161 -15.01 -9.86 5.65
N ALA A 162 -14.40 -11.03 5.61
CA ALA A 162 -13.19 -11.34 6.36
C ALA A 162 -13.32 -10.92 7.85
N THR A 163 -14.41 -11.37 8.51
CA THR A 163 -14.78 -11.04 9.89
C THR A 163 -15.30 -9.60 10.08
N THR A 164 -14.51 -8.58 9.77
CA THR A 164 -14.78 -7.16 10.11
C THR A 164 -14.77 -6.21 8.90
N GLY A 165 -14.32 -6.67 7.74
CA GLY A 165 -14.29 -5.92 6.50
C GLY A 165 -15.65 -5.59 5.90
N ILE A 166 -15.66 -4.55 5.07
CA ILE A 166 -16.87 -3.97 4.48
C ILE A 166 -16.65 -3.70 2.99
N ARG A 167 -17.66 -4.00 2.18
CA ARG A 167 -17.74 -3.60 0.77
C ARG A 167 -18.98 -2.75 0.54
N ALA A 168 -18.81 -1.46 0.27
CA ALA A 168 -19.90 -0.55 -0.08
C ALA A 168 -19.89 -0.18 -1.56
N VAL A 169 -21.01 0.32 -2.08
CA VAL A 169 -21.13 0.75 -3.48
C VAL A 169 -21.76 2.14 -3.59
N ILE A 170 -21.28 2.94 -4.54
CA ILE A 170 -21.82 4.27 -4.88
C ILE A 170 -21.91 4.38 -6.41
N GLY A 171 -23.00 4.94 -6.94
CA GLY A 171 -23.14 5.20 -8.39
C GLY A 171 -24.27 4.40 -9.02
N THR A 172 -24.08 3.99 -10.28
CA THR A 172 -25.17 3.47 -11.11
C THR A 172 -25.61 2.05 -10.78
N GLY A 173 -24.78 1.29 -10.05
CA GLY A 173 -24.94 -0.16 -9.88
C GLY A 173 -24.51 -0.97 -11.11
N GLY A 174 -24.07 -0.31 -12.18
CA GLY A 174 -23.56 -0.91 -13.41
C GLY A 174 -22.09 -0.57 -13.70
N PRO A 175 -21.50 -1.18 -14.74
CA PRO A 175 -20.12 -0.95 -15.13
C PRO A 175 -19.90 0.47 -15.69
N PRO A 176 -18.67 1.00 -15.65
CA PRO A 176 -17.48 0.33 -15.12
C PRO A 176 -17.43 0.31 -13.59
N PHE A 177 -16.84 -0.73 -13.01
CA PHE A 177 -16.63 -0.82 -11.56
C PHE A 177 -15.18 -0.49 -11.19
N VAL A 178 -15.01 0.54 -10.37
CA VAL A 178 -13.69 0.97 -9.86
C VAL A 178 -13.67 0.91 -8.35
N ALA A 179 -12.75 0.15 -7.77
CA ALA A 179 -12.62 0.05 -6.33
C ALA A 179 -11.63 1.07 -5.74
N VAL A 180 -11.92 1.52 -4.52
CA VAL A 180 -11.00 2.31 -3.70
C VAL A 180 -10.89 1.62 -2.34
N ARG A 181 -9.66 1.33 -1.91
CA ARG A 181 -9.38 0.50 -0.74
C ARG A 181 -8.66 1.27 0.36
N ALA A 182 -9.06 1.02 1.61
CA ALA A 182 -8.38 1.42 2.83
C ALA A 182 -8.29 0.23 3.80
N ASP A 183 -7.12 0.01 4.39
CA ASP A 183 -6.91 -0.89 5.54
C ASP A 183 -7.37 -0.25 6.85
N MET A 184 -7.67 -1.08 7.84
CA MET A 184 -8.32 -0.66 9.09
C MET A 184 -7.59 -1.09 10.37
N ASP A 185 -6.69 -2.08 10.31
CA ASP A 185 -6.10 -2.68 11.52
C ASP A 185 -4.99 -1.82 12.13
N ALA A 186 -4.80 -1.99 13.43
CA ALA A 186 -3.70 -1.42 14.20
C ALA A 186 -2.63 -2.47 14.53
N LEU A 187 -1.53 -2.00 15.13
CA LEU A 187 -0.38 -2.82 15.51
C LEU A 187 -0.31 -3.05 17.03
N PRO A 188 0.26 -4.18 17.50
CA PRO A 188 0.50 -4.46 18.92
C PRO A 188 1.71 -3.70 19.45
N ILE A 189 1.66 -2.37 19.37
CA ILE A 189 2.71 -1.44 19.77
C ILE A 189 2.14 -0.50 20.83
N GLN A 190 2.87 -0.30 21.93
CA GLN A 190 2.53 0.72 22.90
C GLN A 190 2.87 2.10 22.33
N GLU A 191 1.86 2.96 22.19
CA GLU A 191 2.09 4.34 21.79
C GLU A 191 2.90 5.07 22.87
N ALA A 192 4.04 5.64 22.46
CA ALA A 192 4.96 6.37 23.34
C ALA A 192 4.80 7.90 23.26
N VAL A 193 4.13 8.40 22.21
CA VAL A 193 3.90 9.84 22.03
C VAL A 193 2.78 10.27 22.97
N GLU A 194 3.04 11.29 23.79
CA GLU A 194 2.03 11.90 24.65
C GLU A 194 1.34 13.05 23.92
N TRP A 195 0.05 12.88 23.61
CA TRP A 195 -0.80 13.90 22.99
C TRP A 195 -2.28 13.63 23.28
N GLU A 196 -3.13 14.63 23.02
CA GLU A 196 -4.55 14.62 23.41
C GLU A 196 -5.35 13.40 22.93
N HIS A 197 -5.04 12.88 21.73
CA HIS A 197 -5.76 11.76 21.12
C HIS A 197 -4.91 10.49 20.99
N LYS A 198 -3.94 10.32 21.90
CA LYS A 198 -3.19 9.08 22.06
C LYS A 198 -4.14 7.89 22.23
N SER A 199 -3.72 6.73 21.74
CA SER A 199 -4.35 5.43 22.00
C SER A 199 -4.70 5.28 23.48
N LYS A 200 -5.98 4.99 23.74
CA LYS A 200 -6.54 4.69 25.06
C LYS A 200 -6.49 3.19 25.37
N VAL A 201 -6.03 2.38 24.41
CA VAL A 201 -5.95 0.92 24.54
C VAL A 201 -4.48 0.52 24.76
N PRO A 202 -4.11 0.05 25.97
CA PRO A 202 -2.72 -0.31 26.26
C PRO A 202 -2.18 -1.36 25.29
N GLY A 203 -0.93 -1.16 24.85
CA GLY A 203 -0.22 -2.06 23.94
C GLY A 203 -0.71 -2.06 22.48
N LYS A 204 -1.58 -1.13 22.09
CA LYS A 204 -2.07 -1.02 20.70
C LYS A 204 -1.94 0.40 20.17
N MET A 205 -1.59 0.54 18.89
CA MET A 205 -1.40 1.84 18.23
C MET A 205 -1.64 1.73 16.72
N HIS A 206 -2.29 2.73 16.12
CA HIS A 206 -2.26 2.94 14.67
C HIS A 206 -0.91 3.54 14.23
N ALA A 207 0.15 2.73 14.26
CA ALA A 207 1.50 3.16 13.92
C ALA A 207 1.78 3.19 12.41
N CYS A 208 0.90 2.62 11.58
CA CYS A 208 1.01 2.58 10.11
C CYS A 208 0.08 3.59 9.41
N GLY A 209 -0.76 4.32 10.16
CA GLY A 209 -1.66 5.34 9.60
C GLY A 209 -2.99 4.83 9.03
N HIS A 210 -3.39 3.58 9.31
CA HIS A 210 -4.63 2.99 8.80
C HIS A 210 -5.89 3.74 9.27
N ASP A 211 -5.85 4.38 10.45
CA ASP A 211 -6.86 5.33 10.92
C ASP A 211 -7.06 6.51 9.95
N ALA A 212 -5.98 7.00 9.34
CA ALA A 212 -6.04 8.03 8.31
C ALA A 212 -6.61 7.48 7.00
N HIS A 213 -6.25 6.26 6.58
CA HIS A 213 -6.74 5.64 5.35
C HIS A 213 -8.27 5.45 5.38
N VAL A 214 -8.80 4.89 6.48
CA VAL A 214 -10.24 4.74 6.71
C VAL A 214 -10.95 6.09 6.63
N THR A 215 -10.41 7.09 7.33
CA THR A 215 -10.97 8.45 7.34
C THR A 215 -10.99 9.07 5.95
N MET A 216 -9.90 8.94 5.19
CA MET A 216 -9.80 9.44 3.82
C MET A 216 -10.85 8.78 2.91
N LEU A 217 -11.06 7.47 3.05
CA LEU A 217 -12.04 6.74 2.25
C LEU A 217 -13.49 7.11 2.61
N ILE A 218 -13.79 7.30 3.89
CA ILE A 218 -15.10 7.83 4.33
C ILE A 218 -15.34 9.24 3.80
N GLY A 219 -14.31 10.10 3.83
CA GLY A 219 -14.37 11.44 3.23
C GLY A 219 -14.64 11.41 1.73
N ALA A 220 -13.94 10.53 1.01
CA ALA A 220 -14.18 10.31 -0.42
C ALA A 220 -15.61 9.80 -0.68
N ALA A 221 -16.11 8.87 0.13
CA ALA A 221 -17.47 8.34 0.04
C ALA A 221 -18.52 9.46 0.13
N LYS A 222 -18.38 10.36 1.10
CA LYS A 222 -19.28 11.51 1.28
C LYS A 222 -19.31 12.42 0.05
N ILE A 223 -18.15 12.74 -0.51
CA ILE A 223 -18.05 13.59 -1.71
C ILE A 223 -18.65 12.88 -2.91
N LEU A 224 -18.32 11.61 -3.12
CA LEU A 224 -18.85 10.79 -4.22
C LEU A 224 -20.38 10.68 -4.14
N LYS A 225 -20.93 10.40 -2.95
CA LYS A 225 -22.37 10.33 -2.73
C LYS A 225 -23.07 11.65 -3.03
N SER A 226 -22.50 12.79 -2.60
CA SER A 226 -23.07 14.12 -2.91
C SER A 226 -23.08 14.45 -4.41
N ARG A 227 -22.30 13.70 -5.20
CA ARG A 227 -22.13 13.88 -6.65
C ARG A 227 -22.49 12.61 -7.43
N GLU A 228 -23.28 11.72 -6.84
CA GLU A 228 -23.54 10.39 -7.38
C GLU A 228 -24.15 10.44 -8.78
N HIS A 229 -25.00 11.44 -9.05
CA HIS A 229 -25.62 11.70 -10.36
C HIS A 229 -24.64 12.02 -11.50
N HIS A 230 -23.39 12.37 -11.19
CA HIS A 230 -22.34 12.58 -12.19
C HIS A 230 -21.54 11.30 -12.49
N LEU A 231 -21.73 10.22 -11.71
CA LEU A 231 -21.01 8.96 -11.91
C LEU A 231 -21.62 8.17 -13.07
N LYS A 232 -20.78 7.79 -14.03
CA LYS A 232 -21.16 6.95 -15.19
C LYS A 232 -20.94 5.45 -14.96
N GLY A 233 -20.67 5.06 -13.72
CA GLY A 233 -20.34 3.70 -13.32
C GLY A 233 -20.50 3.56 -11.81
N THR A 234 -19.86 2.53 -11.25
CA THR A 234 -19.97 2.20 -9.83
C THR A 234 -18.61 2.28 -9.15
N VAL A 235 -18.53 3.03 -8.06
CA VAL A 235 -17.38 3.03 -7.16
C VAL A 235 -17.61 1.99 -6.06
N VAL A 236 -16.66 1.07 -5.89
CA VAL A 236 -16.67 0.07 -4.81
C VAL A 236 -15.73 0.53 -3.70
N LEU A 237 -16.25 0.71 -2.49
CA LEU A 237 -15.42 1.08 -1.34
C LEU A 237 -15.07 -0.18 -0.56
N LEU A 238 -13.79 -0.44 -0.38
CA LEU A 238 -13.29 -1.60 0.35
C LEU A 238 -12.60 -1.14 1.63
N PHE A 239 -13.19 -1.48 2.77
CA PHE A 239 -12.57 -1.30 4.07
C PHE A 239 -12.03 -2.65 4.53
N GLN A 240 -10.72 -2.80 4.49
CA GLN A 240 -10.02 -4.08 4.61
C GLN A 240 -9.45 -4.29 6.02
N PRO A 241 -9.75 -5.41 6.69
CA PRO A 241 -9.10 -5.74 7.95
C PRO A 241 -7.71 -6.36 7.71
N ALA A 242 -6.98 -6.59 8.80
CA ALA A 242 -5.84 -7.51 8.86
C ALA A 242 -4.81 -7.37 7.71
N GLU A 243 -4.42 -6.14 7.38
CA GLU A 243 -3.32 -5.90 6.44
C GLU A 243 -1.99 -6.35 7.05
N GLU A 244 -1.75 -5.97 8.31
CA GLU A 244 -0.49 -6.20 9.03
C GLU A 244 -0.28 -7.68 9.36
N ALA A 245 -1.37 -8.45 9.43
CA ALA A 245 -1.34 -9.91 9.58
C ALA A 245 -1.10 -10.67 8.26
N GLY A 246 -1.10 -9.99 7.11
CA GLY A 246 -0.72 -10.60 5.84
C GLY A 246 -1.83 -11.32 5.06
N ASN A 247 -3.10 -11.27 5.51
CA ASN A 247 -4.15 -12.15 4.97
C ASN A 247 -5.55 -11.55 4.84
N GLY A 248 -5.82 -10.34 5.35
CA GLY A 248 -7.16 -9.76 5.28
C GLY A 248 -7.68 -9.56 3.86
N ALA A 249 -6.80 -9.15 2.95
CA ALA A 249 -7.16 -8.94 1.56
C ALA A 249 -7.50 -10.25 0.82
N LYS A 250 -6.71 -11.31 1.04
CA LYS A 250 -6.96 -12.66 0.49
C LYS A 250 -8.34 -13.18 0.92
N ARG A 251 -8.69 -12.99 2.20
CA ARG A 251 -10.00 -13.39 2.75
C ARG A 251 -11.15 -12.55 2.17
N MET A 252 -10.98 -11.24 2.06
CA MET A 252 -11.99 -10.40 1.41
C MET A 252 -12.22 -10.75 -0.06
N ILE A 253 -11.15 -11.10 -0.80
CA ILE A 253 -11.27 -11.57 -2.18
C ILE A 253 -12.07 -12.88 -2.25
N ALA A 254 -11.82 -13.81 -1.33
CA ALA A 254 -12.59 -15.05 -1.23
C ALA A 254 -14.08 -14.81 -0.95
N ASP A 255 -14.40 -13.76 -0.20
CA ASP A 255 -15.78 -13.32 0.09
C ASP A 255 -16.42 -12.50 -1.05
N GLY A 256 -15.71 -12.30 -2.17
CA GLY A 256 -16.22 -11.61 -3.36
C GLY A 256 -15.97 -10.10 -3.38
N ALA A 257 -14.97 -9.60 -2.66
CA ALA A 257 -14.67 -8.15 -2.61
C ALA A 257 -14.43 -7.53 -4.00
N LEU A 258 -13.79 -8.28 -4.89
CA LEU A 258 -13.43 -7.84 -6.24
C LEU A 258 -14.42 -8.29 -7.34
N GLU A 259 -15.60 -8.80 -6.96
CA GLU A 259 -16.65 -9.11 -7.93
C GLU A 259 -16.98 -7.90 -8.81
N ASN A 260 -16.86 -8.09 -10.12
CA ASN A 260 -17.06 -7.10 -11.19
C ASN A 260 -16.04 -5.94 -11.25
N VAL A 261 -15.06 -5.86 -10.35
CA VAL A 261 -14.09 -4.76 -10.29
C VAL A 261 -13.10 -4.82 -11.47
N GLU A 262 -13.00 -3.72 -12.23
CA GLU A 262 -12.10 -3.60 -13.39
C GLU A 262 -10.78 -2.90 -13.05
N ALA A 263 -10.83 -1.97 -12.10
CA ALA A 263 -9.66 -1.24 -11.61
C ALA A 263 -9.80 -0.98 -10.12
N ILE A 264 -8.66 -0.85 -9.43
CA ILE A 264 -8.64 -0.61 -7.99
C ILE A 264 -7.49 0.31 -7.61
N PHE A 265 -7.78 1.24 -6.71
CA PHE A 265 -6.84 2.24 -6.20
C PHE A 265 -6.73 2.13 -4.68
N ALA A 266 -5.54 2.39 -4.16
CA ALA A 266 -5.27 2.56 -2.75
C ALA A 266 -4.21 3.64 -2.58
N VAL A 267 -4.17 4.25 -1.40
CA VAL A 267 -3.13 5.19 -1.00
C VAL A 267 -2.64 4.79 0.37
N HIS A 268 -1.35 5.02 0.63
CA HIS A 268 -0.75 4.82 1.94
C HIS A 268 -0.09 6.13 2.36
N VAL A 269 -0.34 6.60 3.57
CA VAL A 269 0.38 7.76 4.11
C VAL A 269 1.84 7.38 4.36
N SER A 270 2.76 8.27 4.05
CA SER A 270 4.18 8.05 4.30
C SER A 270 4.76 9.22 5.08
N HIS A 271 5.48 8.90 6.15
CA HIS A 271 6.25 9.87 6.92
C HIS A 271 7.59 10.21 6.26
N GLU A 272 7.99 9.47 5.22
CA GLU A 272 9.23 9.67 4.46
C GLU A 272 9.11 10.78 3.41
N HIS A 273 7.90 11.31 3.21
CA HIS A 273 7.62 12.33 2.21
C HIS A 273 6.97 13.56 2.84
N PRO A 274 7.32 14.78 2.39
CA PRO A 274 6.60 15.98 2.76
C PRO A 274 5.10 15.88 2.50
N THR A 275 4.31 16.49 3.38
CA THR A 275 2.86 16.62 3.19
C THR A 275 2.54 17.23 1.82
N ALA A 276 1.46 16.75 1.19
CA ALA A 276 0.98 17.13 -0.13
C ALA A 276 1.81 16.61 -1.33
N ILE A 277 2.75 15.69 -1.10
CA ILE A 277 3.41 14.94 -2.16
C ILE A 277 2.76 13.55 -2.31
N ILE A 278 2.50 13.16 -3.56
CA ILE A 278 2.02 11.81 -3.91
C ILE A 278 3.08 11.14 -4.77
N GLY A 279 3.67 10.05 -4.26
CA GLY A 279 4.58 9.19 -5.00
C GLY A 279 3.82 8.07 -5.71
N SER A 280 4.16 7.81 -6.97
CA SER A 280 3.66 6.64 -7.70
C SER A 280 4.66 6.22 -8.79
N ARG A 281 4.58 4.96 -9.22
CA ARG A 281 5.33 4.46 -10.39
C ARG A 281 4.52 3.39 -11.11
N PRO A 282 4.72 3.22 -12.43
CA PRO A 282 4.29 2.00 -13.11
C PRO A 282 5.11 0.79 -12.66
N GLY A 283 4.51 -0.39 -12.72
CA GLY A 283 5.14 -1.65 -12.34
C GLY A 283 5.22 -1.87 -10.82
N PRO A 284 6.09 -2.79 -10.36
CA PRO A 284 6.20 -3.15 -8.94
C PRO A 284 6.60 -1.94 -8.08
N LEU A 285 5.81 -1.61 -7.05
CA LEU A 285 6.13 -0.50 -6.12
C LEU A 285 6.82 -1.00 -4.85
N LEU A 286 6.34 -2.11 -4.27
CA LEU A 286 6.84 -2.73 -3.05
C LEU A 286 7.25 -4.18 -3.34
N ALA A 287 8.18 -4.71 -2.54
CA ALA A 287 8.59 -6.11 -2.63
C ALA A 287 7.58 -7.02 -1.93
N GLY A 288 7.33 -8.19 -2.51
CA GLY A 288 6.63 -9.27 -1.80
C GLY A 288 7.44 -9.70 -0.58
N CYS A 289 6.76 -10.13 0.48
CA CYS A 289 7.36 -10.58 1.72
C CYS A 289 6.88 -11.99 2.04
N GLY A 290 7.80 -12.89 2.34
CA GLY A 290 7.49 -14.24 2.79
C GLY A 290 8.29 -14.60 4.04
N PHE A 291 7.78 -15.59 4.76
CA PHE A 291 8.36 -16.08 6.00
C PHE A 291 8.67 -17.56 5.84
N PHE A 292 9.69 -18.04 6.53
CA PHE A 292 9.96 -19.47 6.62
C PHE A 292 10.38 -19.86 8.04
N ARG A 293 10.03 -21.09 8.41
CA ARG A 293 10.51 -21.77 9.61
C ARG A 293 11.04 -23.12 9.18
N ALA A 294 12.28 -23.42 9.55
CA ALA A 294 12.88 -24.71 9.31
C ALA A 294 13.23 -25.41 10.61
N VAL A 295 12.93 -26.70 10.68
CA VAL A 295 13.34 -27.58 11.77
C VAL A 295 14.38 -28.53 11.19
N ILE A 296 15.59 -28.50 11.75
CA ILE A 296 16.70 -29.38 11.38
C ILE A 296 16.89 -30.37 12.52
N SER A 297 16.77 -31.66 12.22
CA SER A 297 16.82 -32.76 13.19
C SER A 297 18.04 -33.64 12.94
N GLY A 298 18.82 -33.84 13.99
CA GLY A 298 19.98 -34.72 14.04
C GLY A 298 19.79 -35.81 15.09
N LYS A 299 20.82 -36.04 15.90
CA LYS A 299 20.81 -37.04 16.97
C LYS A 299 21.61 -36.50 18.14
N GLU A 300 20.95 -36.40 19.29
CA GLU A 300 21.56 -35.94 20.54
C GLU A 300 22.79 -36.77 20.93
N GLY A 301 23.75 -36.12 21.61
CA GLY A 301 24.84 -36.81 22.30
C GLY A 301 25.72 -35.86 23.11
N ARG A 302 26.66 -36.43 23.87
CA ARG A 302 27.60 -35.63 24.68
C ARG A 302 28.61 -34.92 23.79
N ALA A 303 28.91 -33.66 24.09
CA ALA A 303 29.90 -32.87 23.36
C ALA A 303 31.30 -33.53 23.36
N GLY A 304 31.66 -34.24 24.43
CA GLY A 304 32.90 -35.03 24.51
C GLY A 304 32.96 -36.28 23.61
N ASN A 305 31.84 -36.71 23.01
CA ASN A 305 31.76 -37.90 22.15
C ASN A 305 30.99 -37.64 20.83
N PRO A 306 31.43 -36.66 20.01
CA PRO A 306 30.65 -36.16 18.88
C PRO A 306 30.45 -37.21 17.76
N HIS A 307 31.31 -38.24 17.70
CA HIS A 307 31.19 -39.35 16.74
C HIS A 307 29.96 -40.24 16.99
N ARG A 308 29.26 -40.09 18.12
CA ARG A 308 28.04 -40.87 18.48
C ARG A 308 26.73 -40.10 18.24
N SER A 309 26.84 -38.80 17.94
CA SER A 309 25.75 -37.88 17.64
C SER A 309 25.74 -37.48 16.16
N VAL A 310 24.71 -36.75 15.77
CA VAL A 310 24.61 -36.06 14.48
C VAL A 310 24.25 -34.63 14.81
N ASP A 311 25.15 -33.69 14.57
CA ASP A 311 25.06 -32.32 15.11
C ASP A 311 24.20 -31.39 14.22
N PRO A 312 22.97 -31.04 14.66
CA PRO A 312 22.11 -30.15 13.91
C PRO A 312 22.53 -28.67 14.02
N VAL A 313 23.34 -28.28 15.02
CA VAL A 313 23.87 -26.91 15.15
C VAL A 313 24.87 -26.62 14.05
N LEU A 314 25.76 -27.57 13.78
CA LEU A 314 26.70 -27.45 12.67
C LEU A 314 25.97 -27.43 11.31
N ALA A 315 24.98 -28.33 11.13
CA ALA A 315 24.17 -28.40 9.92
C ALA A 315 23.40 -27.08 9.67
N ALA A 316 22.76 -26.53 10.71
CA ALA A 316 22.04 -25.28 10.64
C ALA A 316 22.97 -24.09 10.32
N SER A 317 24.15 -24.04 10.92
CA SER A 317 25.15 -22.99 10.65
C SER A 317 25.58 -23.00 9.18
N ALA A 318 25.85 -24.19 8.62
CA ALA A 318 26.18 -24.34 7.21
C ALA A 318 25.00 -23.94 6.29
N ALA A 319 23.76 -24.27 6.69
CA ALA A 319 22.57 -23.85 5.96
C ALA A 319 22.42 -22.32 5.94
N VAL A 320 22.64 -21.63 7.07
CA VAL A 320 22.58 -20.16 7.16
C VAL A 320 23.59 -19.51 6.20
N ILE A 321 24.84 -19.99 6.19
CA ILE A 321 25.87 -19.48 5.26
C ILE A 321 25.47 -19.75 3.82
N SER A 322 25.00 -20.96 3.51
CA SER A 322 24.62 -21.36 2.15
C SER A 322 23.43 -20.58 1.60
N LEU A 323 22.48 -20.21 2.45
CA LEU A 323 21.33 -19.37 2.06
C LEU A 323 21.77 -18.02 1.48
N GLN A 324 22.92 -17.49 1.91
CA GLN A 324 23.45 -16.22 1.37
C GLN A 324 23.90 -16.37 -0.09
N GLY A 325 24.19 -17.60 -0.53
CA GLY A 325 24.49 -17.94 -1.93
C GLY A 325 23.33 -17.64 -2.89
N ILE A 326 22.08 -17.74 -2.42
CA ILE A 326 20.89 -17.50 -3.25
C ILE A 326 20.93 -16.06 -3.79
N VAL A 327 21.04 -15.07 -2.90
CA VAL A 327 21.06 -13.65 -3.31
C VAL A 327 22.41 -13.30 -3.95
N SER A 328 23.53 -13.74 -3.36
CA SER A 328 24.84 -13.30 -3.83
C SER A 328 25.24 -13.90 -5.17
N ARG A 329 24.85 -15.14 -5.50
CA ARG A 329 25.32 -15.89 -6.68
C ARG A 329 24.23 -16.33 -7.65
N GLU A 330 22.99 -16.54 -7.21
CA GLU A 330 21.90 -17.02 -8.10
C GLU A 330 20.99 -15.88 -8.60
N ALA A 331 20.79 -14.83 -7.80
CA ALA A 331 19.93 -13.72 -8.17
C ALA A 331 20.56 -12.83 -9.25
N ASN A 332 19.72 -12.31 -10.16
CA ASN A 332 20.14 -11.26 -11.08
C ASN A 332 20.45 -9.99 -10.26
N PRO A 333 21.64 -9.37 -10.39
CA PRO A 333 21.99 -8.15 -9.65
C PRO A 333 21.03 -6.97 -9.85
N LEU A 334 20.27 -6.94 -10.95
CA LEU A 334 19.25 -5.93 -11.23
C LEU A 334 17.89 -6.23 -10.58
N ASP A 335 17.72 -7.42 -10.00
CA ASP A 335 16.52 -7.85 -9.31
C ASP A 335 16.79 -7.92 -7.80
N SER A 336 16.30 -6.91 -7.08
CA SER A 336 16.54 -6.80 -5.64
C SER A 336 15.78 -7.88 -4.87
N GLN A 337 16.55 -8.82 -4.33
CA GLN A 337 16.09 -9.92 -3.49
C GLN A 337 16.76 -9.87 -2.13
N VAL A 338 16.06 -10.33 -1.10
CA VAL A 338 16.58 -10.42 0.27
C VAL A 338 16.21 -11.77 0.84
N VAL A 339 17.15 -12.42 1.52
CA VAL A 339 16.90 -13.58 2.38
C VAL A 339 17.55 -13.26 3.72
N SER A 340 16.79 -13.35 4.80
CA SER A 340 17.26 -13.02 6.15
C SER A 340 16.89 -14.13 7.11
N VAL A 341 17.89 -14.74 7.75
CA VAL A 341 17.68 -15.62 8.89
C VAL A 341 17.65 -14.73 10.13
N THR A 342 16.50 -14.64 10.77
CA THR A 342 16.24 -13.74 11.91
C THR A 342 16.13 -14.48 13.23
N SER A 343 16.10 -15.82 13.20
CA SER A 343 16.02 -16.66 14.38
C SER A 343 16.84 -17.92 14.21
N PHE A 344 17.60 -18.28 15.24
CA PHE A 344 18.41 -19.50 15.31
C PHE A 344 18.35 -20.00 16.76
N ASN A 345 17.63 -21.09 17.00
CA ASN A 345 17.45 -21.66 18.34
C ASN A 345 17.87 -23.13 18.34
N GLY A 346 18.82 -23.50 19.20
CA GLY A 346 19.33 -24.87 19.29
C GLY A 346 20.05 -25.15 20.60
N GLY A 347 19.50 -26.08 21.39
CA GLY A 347 20.06 -26.53 22.67
C GLY A 347 20.08 -25.47 23.78
N ASP A 348 20.19 -25.94 25.02
CA ASP A 348 20.33 -25.12 26.23
C ASP A 348 21.42 -25.65 27.21
N ASN A 349 22.07 -26.76 26.85
CA ASN A 349 23.07 -27.43 27.66
C ASN A 349 24.46 -27.38 27.00
N LEU A 350 25.45 -26.90 27.75
CA LEU A 350 26.82 -26.65 27.24
C LEU A 350 27.62 -27.93 26.93
N ASP A 351 27.24 -29.10 27.47
CA ASP A 351 27.96 -30.36 27.27
C ASP A 351 27.15 -31.39 26.45
N MET A 352 26.06 -30.93 25.81
CA MET A 352 25.19 -31.76 24.99
C MET A 352 24.97 -31.15 23.61
N ILE A 353 25.13 -31.96 22.57
CA ILE A 353 24.69 -31.66 21.21
C ILE A 353 23.19 -31.92 21.16
N PRO A 354 22.35 -30.94 20.78
CA PRO A 354 20.91 -31.09 20.77
C PRO A 354 20.44 -32.06 19.67
N ASP A 355 19.21 -32.55 19.78
CA ASP A 355 18.57 -33.34 18.73
C ASP A 355 18.03 -32.46 17.57
N THR A 356 17.77 -31.18 17.83
CA THR A 356 17.09 -30.27 16.91
C THR A 356 17.58 -28.83 16.97
N VAL A 357 17.49 -28.14 15.84
CA VAL A 357 17.66 -26.68 15.70
C VAL A 357 16.53 -26.11 14.87
N ILE A 358 15.98 -24.98 15.32
CA ILE A 358 14.92 -24.25 14.62
C ILE A 358 15.48 -22.96 14.05
N LEU A 359 15.39 -22.81 12.73
CA LEU A 359 15.69 -21.59 12.00
C LEU A 359 14.40 -20.87 11.64
N GLY A 360 14.42 -19.54 11.72
CA GLY A 360 13.33 -18.68 11.28
C GLY A 360 13.86 -17.52 10.47
N GLY A 361 13.10 -17.07 9.47
CA GLY A 361 13.55 -15.98 8.63
C GLY A 361 12.47 -15.41 7.73
N THR A 362 12.90 -14.41 6.95
CA THR A 362 12.08 -13.72 5.95
C THR A 362 12.80 -13.70 4.61
N PHE A 363 12.03 -13.51 3.54
CA PHE A 363 12.59 -13.26 2.23
C PHE A 363 11.72 -12.25 1.47
N ARG A 364 12.36 -11.47 0.59
CA ARG A 364 11.72 -10.42 -0.19
C ARG A 364 12.14 -10.48 -1.65
N ALA A 365 11.21 -10.18 -2.55
CA ALA A 365 11.49 -10.02 -3.98
C ALA A 365 10.46 -9.09 -4.64
N PHE A 366 10.89 -8.32 -5.64
CA PHE A 366 9.99 -7.45 -6.41
C PHE A 366 9.18 -8.21 -7.47
N SER A 367 9.75 -9.24 -8.08
CA SER A 367 9.08 -10.02 -9.11
C SER A 367 8.46 -11.30 -8.52
N ASN A 368 7.26 -11.67 -8.99
CA ASN A 368 6.63 -12.93 -8.59
C ASN A 368 7.47 -14.15 -8.96
N THR A 369 8.13 -14.11 -10.11
CA THR A 369 9.02 -15.20 -10.56
C THR A 369 10.14 -15.43 -9.55
N SER A 370 10.80 -14.35 -9.15
CA SER A 370 11.89 -14.37 -8.18
C SER A 370 11.39 -14.76 -6.80
N PHE A 371 10.22 -14.29 -6.38
CA PHE A 371 9.60 -14.68 -5.12
C PHE A 371 9.36 -16.20 -5.02
N HIS A 372 8.79 -16.80 -6.07
CA HIS A 372 8.59 -18.26 -6.12
C HIS A 372 9.89 -19.04 -6.29
N GLN A 373 10.90 -18.45 -6.93
CA GLN A 373 12.25 -19.04 -6.97
C GLN A 373 12.88 -19.05 -5.58
N LEU A 374 12.78 -17.97 -4.81
CA LEU A 374 13.27 -17.91 -3.43
C LEU A 374 12.60 -18.97 -2.55
N LEU A 375 11.27 -19.10 -2.59
CA LEU A 375 10.53 -20.16 -1.88
C LEU A 375 11.15 -21.54 -2.13
N ARG A 376 11.37 -21.88 -3.39
CA ARG A 376 11.93 -23.16 -3.80
C ARG A 376 13.38 -23.32 -3.33
N ARG A 377 14.23 -22.33 -3.61
CA ARG A 377 15.67 -22.38 -3.34
C ARG A 377 15.98 -22.37 -1.85
N ILE A 378 15.23 -21.62 -1.04
CA ILE A 378 15.36 -21.65 0.43
C ILE A 378 15.12 -23.07 0.94
N LYS A 379 14.05 -23.73 0.47
CA LYS A 379 13.75 -25.11 0.85
C LYS A 379 14.85 -26.08 0.42
N GLU A 380 15.26 -26.00 -0.84
CA GLU A 380 16.32 -26.87 -1.39
C GLU A 380 17.63 -26.70 -0.63
N VAL A 381 18.11 -25.46 -0.43
CA VAL A 381 19.35 -25.20 0.30
C VAL A 381 19.30 -25.74 1.72
N ILE A 382 18.22 -25.50 2.47
CA ILE A 382 18.12 -25.96 3.86
C ILE A 382 18.11 -27.50 3.93
N VAL A 383 17.31 -28.16 3.09
CA VAL A 383 17.18 -29.61 3.10
C VAL A 383 18.47 -30.30 2.67
N GLU A 384 19.09 -29.82 1.58
CA GLU A 384 20.32 -30.42 1.07
C GLU A 384 21.51 -30.16 2.00
N GLN A 385 21.62 -28.96 2.58
CA GLN A 385 22.68 -28.68 3.56
C GLN A 385 22.52 -29.55 4.80
N ALA A 386 21.31 -29.73 5.33
CA ALA A 386 21.10 -30.64 6.45
C ALA A 386 21.55 -32.08 6.11
N SER A 387 21.24 -32.56 4.91
CA SER A 387 21.59 -33.90 4.43
C SER A 387 23.11 -34.15 4.40
N VAL A 388 23.92 -33.14 4.00
CA VAL A 388 25.40 -33.22 4.01
C VAL A 388 25.94 -33.59 5.39
N PHE A 389 25.29 -33.10 6.46
CA PHE A 389 25.66 -33.37 7.85
C PHE A 389 24.90 -34.56 8.45
N LYS A 390 24.25 -35.39 7.63
CA LYS A 390 23.41 -36.54 8.04
C LYS A 390 22.18 -36.15 8.87
N CYS A 391 21.80 -34.87 8.85
CA CYS A 391 20.56 -34.38 9.45
C CYS A 391 19.40 -34.50 8.45
N SER A 392 18.18 -34.40 8.96
CA SER A 392 16.97 -34.18 8.16
C SER A 392 16.43 -32.77 8.42
N ALA A 393 15.70 -32.21 7.46
CA ALA A 393 15.08 -30.90 7.65
C ALA A 393 13.69 -30.81 7.04
N THR A 394 12.81 -30.06 7.69
CA THR A 394 11.50 -29.66 7.16
C THR A 394 11.41 -28.15 7.14
N VAL A 395 10.85 -27.59 6.06
CA VAL A 395 10.67 -26.14 5.90
C VAL A 395 9.18 -25.84 5.71
N ASP A 396 8.68 -24.93 6.53
CA ASP A 396 7.32 -24.43 6.52
C ASP A 396 7.31 -22.96 6.09
N PHE A 397 6.49 -22.64 5.08
CA PHE A 397 6.28 -21.29 4.58
C PHE A 397 4.91 -20.73 4.99
N PHE A 398 4.26 -21.36 5.96
CA PHE A 398 2.99 -20.94 6.56
C PHE A 398 1.81 -20.89 5.58
N GLU A 399 1.85 -21.63 4.48
CA GLU A 399 0.81 -21.59 3.44
C GLU A 399 -0.58 -22.01 3.95
N LYS A 400 -0.63 -22.80 5.03
CA LYS A 400 -1.87 -23.32 5.64
C LYS A 400 -2.37 -22.52 6.84
N GLU A 401 -1.53 -21.67 7.42
CA GLU A 401 -1.87 -20.92 8.64
C GLU A 401 -2.64 -19.60 8.32
N TYR A 402 -2.68 -19.15 7.05
CA TYR A 402 -3.17 -17.82 6.67
C TYR A 402 -4.30 -17.76 5.63
#